data_AF-A0AAV9ILT6-F1
#
_entry.id   AF-A0AAV9ILT6-F1
#
_cell.length_a   1.000
_cell.length_b   1.000
_cell.length_c   1.000
_cell.angle_alpha   90.00
_cell.angle_beta   90.00
_cell.angle_gamma   90.00
#
_symmetry.space_group_name_H-M   'P 1'
#
loop_
_entity.id
_entity.type
_entity.pdbx_description
1 polymer ?
#
loop_
_entity_poly.entity_id
_entity_poly.type
_entity_poly.pdbx_seq_one_letter_code
_entity_poly.pdbx_strand_id
1 'polypeptide(L)'
;MSRSFGVSRHKSILTLSFLFFVFLLCCYSADFFQTNNEKTAQRTLVRKPRTAGEFLRRQFGEPHNVVNGELVYSVGGVIVRCSDKVLEESSLNIGSNFLGKLGQKWRRRSSSTAPEGVDFAPVSRATQNLKVRRDIRTLTKAERNELRDAFLKLKNEGNPFTGVTYDTFNRLHDADDMMLYGHMAPSFLPWHRYFVYLMELQLQNLTGNPNLTIPYWDFIEDSGLTSVFRADFMGGNGIGNSSTIAARIAEAHGVADVNSPVLDGPFAYHKGKWNCSEGPLVPFLRRDFGFVEFSPTLPDRSQLAQCMHLNIYDIFPFDAHSDKNISFRACVEGWASVYGEQDFLHNRVHAYIGGNMREIRSSSTDPVFYLVHANVDRIFASWQRIYGMDKYEPTYRIDRGYMALDEYLRLLSPPRTVRQLLNYEDLGYTYDRFIELDDLVK
;
A
#
# COMPACT_ATOMS: atom_id res chain seq x y z
N MET A 1 42.19 28.12 43.45
CA MET A 1 43.19 27.40 42.62
C MET A 1 42.54 26.11 42.11
N SER A 2 42.52 25.89 40.78
CA SER A 2 42.47 24.60 40.03
C SER A 2 41.62 23.43 40.57
N ARG A 3 40.76 22.70 39.83
CA ARG A 3 40.64 22.39 38.39
C ARG A 3 39.26 21.73 38.15
N SER A 4 38.87 21.70 36.88
CA SER A 4 37.59 21.34 36.23
C SER A 4 36.95 19.97 36.53
N PHE A 5 35.63 19.98 36.69
CA PHE A 5 34.73 18.86 36.41
C PHE A 5 34.50 18.72 34.90
N GLY A 6 34.67 17.50 34.37
CA GLY A 6 34.37 17.16 32.98
C GLY A 6 32.87 16.97 32.76
N VAL A 7 32.29 17.77 31.87
CA VAL A 7 30.92 17.60 31.36
C VAL A 7 30.99 16.90 30.01
N SER A 8 30.26 15.79 29.91
CA SER A 8 29.97 15.05 28.67
C SER A 8 29.33 15.97 27.61
N ARG A 9 29.94 16.02 26.41
CA ARG A 9 29.33 16.59 25.20
C ARG A 9 29.48 15.59 24.05
N HIS A 10 28.38 14.94 23.68
CA HIS A 10 28.18 14.45 22.32
C HIS A 10 26.93 15.13 21.75
N LYS A 11 27.13 16.20 20.98
CA LYS A 11 26.15 16.75 20.04
C LYS A 11 26.67 16.45 18.62
N SER A 12 25.92 15.58 17.94
CA SER A 12 25.60 15.53 16.51
C SER A 12 26.56 16.17 15.51
N ILE A 13 27.27 15.33 14.74
CA ILE A 13 27.81 15.67 13.41
C ILE A 13 27.05 14.76 12.43
N LEU A 14 26.06 15.33 11.76
CA LEU A 14 25.25 14.71 10.72
C LEU A 14 25.19 15.72 9.57
N THR A 15 26.35 16.03 9.02
CA THR A 15 26.50 17.13 8.06
C THR A 15 27.65 16.81 7.12
N LEU A 16 27.35 16.10 6.04
CA LEU A 16 28.08 16.20 4.76
C LEU A 16 27.33 15.48 3.62
N SER A 17 26.60 14.40 3.90
CA SER A 17 25.95 13.59 2.85
C SER A 17 24.63 14.15 2.31
N PHE A 18 23.89 14.94 3.11
CA PHE A 18 22.55 15.43 2.73
C PHE A 18 22.61 16.58 1.72
N LEU A 19 23.61 17.46 1.82
CA LEU A 19 23.74 18.65 0.96
C LEU A 19 24.38 18.36 -0.40
N PHE A 20 25.22 17.33 -0.50
CA PHE A 20 25.73 16.87 -1.80
C PHE A 20 24.61 16.26 -2.67
N PHE A 21 23.59 15.68 -2.02
CA PHE A 21 22.43 15.09 -2.66
C PHE A 21 21.45 16.13 -3.21
N VAL A 22 21.21 17.22 -2.46
CA VAL A 22 20.36 18.34 -2.90
C VAL A 22 20.96 19.08 -4.11
N PHE A 23 22.29 19.20 -4.19
CA PHE A 23 22.97 19.83 -5.33
C PHE A 23 22.84 19.00 -6.63
N LEU A 24 22.95 17.68 -6.55
CA LEU A 24 22.74 16.77 -7.69
C LEU A 24 21.29 16.82 -8.21
N LEU A 25 20.30 16.90 -7.31
CA LEU A 25 18.87 17.06 -7.65
C LEU A 25 18.54 18.38 -8.35
N CYS A 26 19.21 19.49 -8.01
CA CYS A 26 18.97 20.80 -8.64
C CYS A 26 19.77 21.00 -9.95
N CYS A 27 20.92 20.33 -10.14
CA CYS A 27 21.66 20.40 -11.41
C CYS A 27 20.92 19.68 -12.56
N TYR A 28 20.08 18.69 -12.24
CA TYR A 28 19.28 17.90 -13.19
C TYR A 28 17.87 18.46 -13.46
N SER A 29 17.30 19.30 -12.59
CA SER A 29 15.92 19.82 -12.72
C SER A 29 15.79 21.20 -13.39
N ALA A 30 16.87 21.76 -13.93
CA ALA A 30 16.81 23.04 -14.66
C ALA A 30 16.36 22.86 -16.11
N ASP A 31 15.16 22.32 -16.29
CA ASP A 31 14.26 22.54 -17.42
C ASP A 31 12.82 22.50 -16.86
N PHE A 32 12.47 23.43 -15.96
CA PHE A 32 11.11 23.97 -15.77
C PHE A 32 11.09 24.83 -14.50
N PHE A 33 11.24 26.15 -14.65
CA PHE A 33 10.65 27.11 -13.73
C PHE A 33 10.20 28.34 -14.52
N GLN A 34 8.89 28.41 -14.76
CA GLN A 34 8.20 29.56 -15.34
C GLN A 34 7.61 30.34 -14.17
N THR A 35 8.14 31.52 -13.87
CA THR A 35 7.54 32.40 -12.87
C THR A 35 6.37 33.15 -13.52
N ASN A 36 5.16 32.93 -13.02
CA ASN A 36 4.00 33.77 -13.31
C ASN A 36 4.24 35.18 -12.76
N ASN A 37 4.61 36.11 -13.65
CA ASN A 37 4.29 37.52 -13.47
C ASN A 37 4.21 38.18 -14.85
N GLU A 38 3.01 38.63 -15.18
CA GLU A 38 2.73 39.43 -16.37
C GLU A 38 3.46 40.77 -16.28
N LYS A 39 4.52 40.92 -17.08
CA LYS A 39 4.88 42.09 -17.90
C LYS A 39 6.39 42.04 -18.18
N THR A 40 6.73 42.02 -19.48
CA THR A 40 8.09 42.08 -20.05
C THR A 40 8.93 40.80 -19.91
N ALA A 41 8.65 39.79 -20.75
CA ALA A 41 9.51 38.63 -20.91
C ALA A 41 10.67 38.92 -21.89
N GLN A 42 11.77 39.49 -21.39
CA GLN A 42 13.09 39.25 -21.98
C GLN A 42 13.62 37.93 -21.41
N ARG A 43 13.78 36.92 -22.27
CA ARG A 43 14.42 35.64 -21.92
C ARG A 43 15.90 35.87 -21.65
N THR A 44 16.27 36.05 -20.39
CA THR A 44 17.67 35.97 -19.98
C THR A 44 18.00 34.51 -19.67
N LEU A 45 18.81 33.87 -20.51
CA LEU A 45 19.35 32.54 -20.24
C LEU A 45 20.21 32.58 -18.97
N VAL A 46 19.67 32.08 -17.85
CA VAL A 46 20.41 31.99 -16.59
C VAL A 46 21.36 30.80 -16.66
N ARG A 47 22.67 31.06 -16.74
CA ARG A 47 23.72 30.01 -16.77
C ARG A 47 23.69 29.16 -15.50
N LYS A 48 23.81 27.83 -15.62
CA LYS A 48 23.93 26.89 -14.49
C LYS A 48 25.13 27.25 -13.60
N PRO A 49 25.00 27.21 -12.26
CA PRO A 49 26.12 27.42 -11.34
C PRO A 49 27.15 26.29 -11.47
N ARG A 50 28.44 26.64 -11.43
CA ARG A 50 29.58 25.72 -11.64
C ARG A 50 30.21 25.22 -10.35
N THR A 51 29.91 25.88 -9.22
CA THR A 51 30.36 25.46 -7.89
C THR A 51 29.19 25.42 -6.90
N ALA A 52 29.35 24.65 -5.83
CA ALA A 52 28.40 24.66 -4.72
C ALA A 52 28.29 26.05 -4.07
N GLY A 53 29.39 26.82 -4.06
CA GLY A 53 29.42 28.19 -3.55
C GLY A 53 28.58 29.16 -4.39
N GLU A 54 28.66 29.09 -5.73
CA GLU A 54 27.84 29.91 -6.63
C GLU A 54 26.34 29.64 -6.48
N PHE A 55 25.95 28.38 -6.31
CA PHE A 55 24.55 28.02 -6.09
C PHE A 55 24.04 28.61 -4.78
N LEU A 56 24.78 28.42 -3.67
CA LEU A 56 24.37 28.95 -2.37
C LEU A 56 24.34 30.48 -2.35
N ARG A 57 25.28 31.16 -3.03
CA ARG A 57 25.23 32.63 -3.18
C ARG A 57 23.97 33.11 -3.88
N ARG A 58 23.51 32.40 -4.90
CA ARG A 58 22.28 32.74 -5.63
C ARG A 58 21.01 32.50 -4.83
N GLN A 59 20.98 31.45 -4.01
CA GLN A 59 19.78 31.09 -3.24
C GLN A 59 19.68 31.85 -1.90
N PHE A 60 20.82 32.12 -1.27
CA PHE A 60 20.87 32.62 0.12
C PHE A 60 21.70 33.91 0.30
N GLY A 61 22.25 34.48 -0.77
CA GLY A 61 23.10 35.68 -0.71
C GLY A 61 24.56 35.37 -0.32
N GLU A 62 25.36 36.38 0.00
CA GLU A 62 26.76 36.13 0.43
C GLU A 62 26.82 35.36 1.77
N PRO A 63 27.84 34.50 1.98
CA PRO A 63 27.96 33.70 3.20
C PRO A 63 28.14 34.58 4.42
N HIS A 64 27.63 34.12 5.57
CA HIS A 64 27.77 34.85 6.83
C HIS A 64 29.22 34.86 7.35
N ASN A 65 30.01 33.85 6.99
CA ASN A 65 31.43 33.78 7.36
C ASN A 65 32.21 32.91 6.38
N VAL A 66 33.53 33.05 6.36
CA VAL A 66 34.45 32.16 5.63
C VAL A 66 35.49 31.63 6.60
N VAL A 67 35.57 30.31 6.77
CA VAL A 67 36.46 29.67 7.75
C VAL A 67 37.32 28.65 7.03
N ASN A 68 38.65 28.81 7.11
CA ASN A 68 39.64 27.95 6.44
C ASN A 68 39.41 27.79 4.92
N GLY A 69 38.91 28.84 4.26
CA GLY A 69 38.61 28.83 2.83
C GLY A 69 37.28 28.18 2.44
N GLU A 70 36.46 27.77 3.42
CA GLU A 70 35.09 27.28 3.20
C GLU A 70 34.07 28.37 3.51
N LEU A 71 33.08 28.52 2.62
CA LEU A 71 31.95 29.44 2.79
C LEU A 71 30.97 28.86 3.80
N VAL A 72 30.51 29.68 4.75
CA VAL A 72 29.64 29.26 5.85
C VAL A 72 28.29 29.96 5.79
N TYR A 73 27.22 29.18 5.71
CA TYR A 73 25.83 29.62 5.67
C TYR A 73 25.04 29.10 6.87
N SER A 74 24.01 29.84 7.28
CA SER A 74 23.08 29.45 8.34
C SER A 74 21.69 29.34 7.74
N VAL A 75 21.24 28.12 7.47
CA VAL A 75 19.95 27.87 6.81
C VAL A 75 19.06 27.10 7.78
N GLY A 76 17.94 27.70 8.19
CA GLY A 76 16.98 27.06 9.10
C GLY A 76 17.58 26.63 10.45
N GLY A 77 18.60 27.33 10.96
CA GLY A 77 19.29 27.00 12.21
C GLY A 77 20.39 25.93 12.08
N VAL A 78 20.68 25.48 10.86
CA VAL A 78 21.77 24.54 10.56
C VAL A 78 22.93 25.27 9.91
N ILE A 79 24.15 25.03 10.40
CA ILE A 79 25.38 25.59 9.83
C ILE A 79 25.86 24.69 8.68
N VAL A 80 25.96 25.27 7.49
CA VAL A 80 26.44 24.61 6.28
C VAL A 80 27.80 25.18 5.92
N ARG A 81 28.78 24.31 5.63
CA ARG A 81 30.10 24.68 5.13
C ARG A 81 30.32 24.08 3.75
N CYS A 82 30.81 24.86 2.79
CA CYS A 82 31.16 24.35 1.46
C CYS A 82 32.45 24.96 0.91
N SER A 83 33.17 24.19 0.11
CA SER A 83 34.31 24.69 -0.65
C SER A 83 33.84 25.29 -1.98
N ASP A 84 34.39 26.44 -2.38
CA ASP A 84 34.04 27.11 -3.65
C ASP A 84 34.82 26.56 -4.87
N LYS A 85 35.15 25.27 -4.85
CA LYS A 85 35.92 24.61 -5.91
C LYS A 85 35.00 24.08 -7.01
N VAL A 86 35.49 24.13 -8.25
CA VAL A 86 34.84 23.52 -9.42
C VAL A 86 34.87 22.00 -9.26
N LEU A 87 33.70 21.35 -9.40
CA LEU A 87 33.62 19.90 -9.37
C LEU A 87 34.08 19.35 -10.72
N GLU A 88 35.27 18.76 -10.79
CA GLU A 88 35.72 17.98 -11.96
C GLU A 88 35.06 16.58 -11.94
N GLU A 89 34.42 16.21 -13.05
CA GLU A 89 33.68 14.94 -13.24
C GLU A 89 34.53 13.66 -13.03
N SER A 90 35.85 13.78 -12.93
CA SER A 90 36.79 12.64 -12.92
C SER A 90 37.16 12.09 -11.54
N SER A 91 36.60 12.59 -10.43
CA SER A 91 37.01 12.21 -9.07
C SER A 91 36.05 11.27 -8.31
N LEU A 92 35.07 10.66 -8.98
CA LEU A 92 34.22 9.58 -8.44
C LEU A 92 34.97 8.23 -8.41
N ASN A 93 36.04 8.16 -7.61
CA ASN A 93 36.70 6.90 -7.29
C ASN A 93 37.20 6.93 -5.84
N ILE A 94 36.28 6.98 -4.88
CA ILE A 94 36.60 6.69 -3.47
C ILE A 94 36.38 5.19 -3.25
N GLY A 95 37.52 4.50 -3.14
CA GLY A 95 37.64 3.05 -3.12
C GLY A 95 36.90 2.33 -1.99
N SER A 96 36.59 1.09 -2.33
CA SER A 96 35.90 0.01 -1.63
C SER A 96 36.47 -0.44 -0.27
N ASN A 97 37.28 0.35 0.46
CA ASN A 97 38.00 -0.16 1.64
C ASN A 97 37.81 0.61 2.97
N PHE A 98 36.96 1.63 3.06
CA PHE A 98 36.68 2.30 4.35
C PHE A 98 35.34 1.88 5.00
N LEU A 99 34.36 1.41 4.21
CA LEU A 99 33.07 0.93 4.72
C LEU A 99 33.08 -0.56 5.14
N GLY A 100 34.17 -1.29 4.85
CA GLY A 100 34.31 -2.71 5.21
C GLY A 100 34.51 -3.00 6.70
N LYS A 101 34.89 -2.01 7.53
CA LYS A 101 35.21 -2.24 8.95
C LYS A 101 34.09 -1.92 9.94
N LEU A 102 33.05 -1.18 9.55
CA LEU A 102 31.84 -0.99 10.38
C LEU A 102 30.76 -2.06 10.12
N GLY A 103 30.81 -2.74 8.96
CA GLY A 103 29.89 -3.83 8.60
C GLY A 103 30.20 -5.21 9.21
N GLN A 104 31.35 -5.40 9.84
CA GLN A 104 31.74 -6.73 10.36
C GLN A 104 31.20 -7.04 11.77
N LYS A 105 30.68 -6.07 12.52
CA LYS A 105 30.10 -6.32 13.86
C LYS A 105 28.60 -6.70 13.84
N TRP A 106 27.92 -6.48 12.71
CA TRP A 106 26.52 -6.88 12.49
C TRP A 106 26.36 -8.13 11.60
N ARG A 107 27.45 -8.69 11.06
CA ARG A 107 27.45 -9.89 10.22
C ARG A 107 27.41 -11.24 10.97
N ARG A 108 27.28 -11.24 12.29
CA ARG A 108 27.27 -12.48 13.11
C ARG A 108 25.90 -12.89 13.69
N ARG A 109 24.79 -12.25 13.30
CA ARG A 109 23.45 -12.63 13.79
C ARG A 109 22.35 -12.77 12.73
N SER A 110 22.67 -12.74 11.44
CA SER A 110 21.70 -13.01 10.37
C SER A 110 22.34 -13.78 9.21
N SER A 111 22.95 -14.92 9.52
CA SER A 111 23.28 -15.93 8.52
C SER A 111 22.31 -17.10 8.64
N SER A 112 21.12 -16.95 8.05
CA SER A 112 20.45 -18.09 7.43
C SER A 112 20.32 -17.74 5.96
N THR A 113 21.21 -18.31 5.17
CA THR A 113 21.11 -18.35 3.71
C THR A 113 19.72 -18.79 3.30
N ALA A 114 19.04 -17.99 2.46
CA ALA A 114 17.89 -18.45 1.72
C ALA A 114 18.29 -19.72 0.92
N PRO A 115 17.48 -20.78 0.85
CA PRO A 115 17.81 -21.95 0.06
C PRO A 115 17.94 -21.55 -1.42
N GLU A 116 19.05 -21.92 -2.03
CA GLU A 116 19.22 -21.85 -3.48
C GLU A 116 18.22 -22.80 -4.17
N GLY A 117 17.54 -22.30 -5.19
CA GLY A 117 17.12 -23.09 -6.34
C GLY A 117 15.86 -23.97 -6.20
N VAL A 118 14.69 -23.34 -6.25
CA VAL A 118 13.63 -23.86 -7.14
C VAL A 118 13.43 -22.80 -8.22
N ASP A 119 14.08 -23.02 -9.35
CA ASP A 119 13.84 -22.24 -10.55
C ASP A 119 12.44 -22.60 -11.06
N PHE A 120 11.45 -21.76 -10.74
CA PHE A 120 10.14 -21.85 -11.38
C PHE A 120 10.30 -21.33 -12.81
N ALA A 121 10.80 -22.19 -13.70
CA ALA A 121 10.73 -21.94 -15.13
C ALA A 121 9.29 -21.56 -15.48
N PRO A 122 9.06 -20.57 -16.36
CA PRO A 122 7.71 -20.22 -16.79
C PRO A 122 7.08 -21.48 -17.40
N VAL A 123 6.04 -21.99 -16.73
CA VAL A 123 5.23 -23.08 -17.25
C VAL A 123 4.71 -22.63 -18.61
N SER A 124 4.89 -23.44 -19.65
CA SER A 124 4.47 -23.13 -21.01
C SER A 124 3.01 -22.66 -21.03
N ARG A 125 2.76 -21.45 -21.56
CA ARG A 125 1.45 -20.77 -21.61
C ARG A 125 0.32 -21.54 -22.29
N ALA A 126 0.62 -22.60 -23.03
CA ALA A 126 -0.40 -23.43 -23.67
C ALA A 126 -0.90 -24.48 -22.68
N THR A 127 -2.17 -24.38 -22.29
CA THR A 127 -2.96 -25.30 -21.44
C THR A 127 -2.76 -25.22 -19.92
N GLN A 128 -2.83 -24.04 -19.31
CA GLN A 128 -3.23 -23.97 -17.90
C GLN A 128 -4.77 -23.90 -17.80
N ASN A 129 -5.36 -24.85 -17.08
CA ASN A 129 -6.74 -24.72 -16.62
C ASN A 129 -6.75 -23.66 -15.52
N LEU A 130 -6.98 -22.40 -15.89
CA LEU A 130 -7.04 -21.29 -14.95
C LEU A 130 -8.30 -21.41 -14.08
N LYS A 131 -8.13 -21.22 -12.78
CA LYS A 131 -9.24 -21.12 -11.84
C LYS A 131 -9.99 -19.81 -12.09
N VAL A 132 -11.32 -19.84 -12.02
CA VAL A 132 -12.14 -18.66 -12.33
C VAL A 132 -12.65 -18.03 -11.05
N ARG A 133 -12.16 -16.84 -10.69
CA ARG A 133 -12.76 -16.00 -9.65
C ARG A 133 -14.05 -15.41 -10.20
N ARG A 134 -15.16 -15.78 -9.56
CA ARG A 134 -16.51 -15.42 -10.01
C ARG A 134 -17.12 -14.28 -9.21
N ASP A 135 -18.11 -13.62 -9.80
CA ASP A 135 -18.96 -12.70 -9.06
C ASP A 135 -19.70 -13.45 -7.94
N ILE A 136 -19.63 -12.95 -6.71
CA ILE A 136 -20.30 -13.52 -5.55
C ILE A 136 -21.81 -13.74 -5.75
N ARG A 137 -22.47 -12.90 -6.57
CA ARG A 137 -23.90 -13.00 -6.91
C ARG A 137 -24.24 -14.28 -7.66
N THR A 138 -23.26 -14.87 -8.36
CA THR A 138 -23.45 -16.07 -9.18
C THR A 138 -23.13 -17.37 -8.44
N LEU A 139 -22.57 -17.28 -7.22
CA LEU A 139 -22.30 -18.47 -6.42
C LEU A 139 -23.59 -19.12 -5.91
N THR A 140 -23.57 -20.44 -5.83
CA THR A 140 -24.60 -21.22 -5.15
C THR A 140 -24.48 -21.06 -3.63
N LYS A 141 -25.52 -21.48 -2.90
CA LYS A 141 -25.48 -21.50 -1.43
C LYS A 141 -24.38 -22.44 -0.91
N ALA A 142 -24.14 -23.56 -1.59
CA ALA A 142 -23.11 -24.51 -1.20
C ALA A 142 -21.69 -23.91 -1.31
N GLU A 143 -21.39 -23.26 -2.43
CA GLU A 143 -20.09 -22.57 -2.64
C GLU A 143 -19.88 -21.44 -1.62
N ARG A 144 -20.93 -20.65 -1.33
CA ARG A 144 -20.85 -19.62 -0.26
C ARG A 144 -20.61 -20.24 1.12
N ASN A 145 -21.29 -21.33 1.44
CA ASN A 145 -21.10 -22.02 2.72
C ASN A 145 -19.67 -22.56 2.84
N GLU A 146 -19.14 -23.18 1.79
CA GLU A 146 -17.77 -23.71 1.77
C GLU A 146 -16.74 -22.60 2.04
N LEU A 147 -16.87 -21.45 1.37
CA LEU A 147 -15.98 -20.31 1.58
C LEU A 147 -16.09 -19.75 3.02
N ARG A 148 -17.32 -19.55 3.52
CA ARG A 148 -17.57 -19.09 4.89
C ARG A 148 -16.93 -20.04 5.90
N ASP A 149 -17.18 -21.34 5.76
CA ASP A 149 -16.71 -22.37 6.69
C ASP A 149 -15.19 -22.48 6.64
N ALA A 150 -14.56 -22.29 5.47
CA ALA A 150 -13.11 -22.24 5.32
C ALA A 150 -12.49 -21.06 6.08
N PHE A 151 -13.08 -19.85 5.99
CA PHE A 151 -12.62 -18.70 6.77
C PHE A 151 -12.74 -18.94 8.28
N LEU A 152 -13.90 -19.44 8.74
CA LEU A 152 -14.12 -19.75 10.15
C LEU A 152 -13.14 -20.81 10.66
N LYS A 153 -12.87 -21.84 9.87
CA LYS A 153 -11.91 -22.89 10.22
C LYS A 153 -10.48 -22.33 10.28
N LEU A 154 -10.07 -21.52 9.31
CA LEU A 154 -8.75 -20.88 9.32
C LEU A 154 -8.56 -19.95 10.52
N LYS A 155 -9.64 -19.29 10.97
CA LYS A 155 -9.64 -18.45 12.17
C LYS A 155 -9.56 -19.26 13.47
N ASN A 156 -10.40 -20.28 13.60
CA ASN A 156 -10.58 -21.01 14.86
C ASN A 156 -9.53 -22.10 15.08
N GLU A 157 -9.07 -22.74 14.02
CA GLU A 157 -8.18 -23.91 14.07
C GLU A 157 -6.81 -23.62 13.44
N GLY A 158 -6.73 -22.64 12.55
CA GLY A 158 -5.57 -22.44 11.70
C GLY A 158 -5.44 -23.52 10.62
N ASN A 159 -4.44 -23.37 9.77
CA ASN A 159 -4.07 -24.39 8.80
C ASN A 159 -3.03 -25.35 9.44
N PRO A 160 -3.39 -26.62 9.70
CA PRO A 160 -2.48 -27.57 10.36
C PRO A 160 -1.28 -27.97 9.48
N PHE A 161 -1.36 -27.77 8.16
CA PHE A 161 -0.29 -28.14 7.23
C PHE A 161 0.78 -27.06 7.09
N THR A 162 0.40 -25.79 7.27
CA THR A 162 1.29 -24.63 7.07
C THR A 162 1.58 -23.88 8.38
N GLY A 163 0.79 -24.09 9.42
CA GLY A 163 0.82 -23.32 10.67
C GLY A 163 0.26 -21.90 10.53
N VAL A 164 -0.26 -21.52 9.35
CA VAL A 164 -0.82 -20.19 9.08
C VAL A 164 -2.23 -20.10 9.66
N THR A 165 -2.53 -19.04 10.39
CA THR A 165 -3.89 -18.72 10.85
C THR A 165 -4.45 -17.54 10.07
N TYR A 166 -5.75 -17.28 10.22
CA TYR A 166 -6.36 -16.07 9.66
C TYR A 166 -5.65 -14.81 10.19
N ASP A 167 -5.30 -14.79 11.49
CA ASP A 167 -4.61 -13.66 12.11
C ASP A 167 -3.18 -13.46 11.62
N THR A 168 -2.55 -14.46 11.02
CA THR A 168 -1.29 -14.25 10.30
C THR A 168 -1.47 -13.23 9.18
N PHE A 169 -2.60 -13.27 8.45
CA PHE A 169 -2.88 -12.28 7.41
C PHE A 169 -3.17 -10.89 8.00
N ASN A 170 -3.87 -10.83 9.13
CA ASN A 170 -4.12 -9.57 9.83
C ASN A 170 -2.80 -8.90 10.24
N ARG A 171 -1.88 -9.64 10.86
CA ARG A 171 -0.55 -9.13 11.23
C ARG A 171 0.30 -8.71 10.05
N LEU A 172 0.21 -9.42 8.92
CA LEU A 172 0.89 -9.04 7.69
C LEU A 172 0.35 -7.72 7.13
N HIS A 173 -0.96 -7.48 7.28
CA HIS A 173 -1.59 -6.23 6.89
C HIS A 173 -1.38 -5.10 7.93
N ASP A 174 -1.16 -5.41 9.20
CA ASP A 174 -0.86 -4.41 10.23
C ASP A 174 0.63 -4.01 10.28
N ALA A 175 1.53 -4.79 9.68
CA ALA A 175 2.97 -4.53 9.78
C ALA A 175 3.33 -3.09 9.32
N ASP A 176 4.20 -2.40 10.06
CA ASP A 176 4.62 -1.02 9.72
C ASP A 176 5.20 -0.91 8.31
N ASP A 177 5.98 -1.92 7.90
CA ASP A 177 6.52 -2.03 6.56
C ASP A 177 5.41 -2.21 5.50
N MET A 178 4.25 -2.79 5.84
CA MET A 178 3.11 -2.88 4.91
C MET A 178 2.65 -1.50 4.47
N MET A 179 2.59 -0.52 5.37
CA MET A 179 2.15 0.84 5.02
C MET A 179 2.99 1.50 3.92
N LEU A 180 4.24 1.07 3.74
CA LEU A 180 5.14 1.56 2.69
C LEU A 180 4.98 0.82 1.35
N TYR A 181 4.41 -0.38 1.35
CA TYR A 181 4.40 -1.27 0.17
C TYR A 181 3.00 -1.66 -0.29
N GLY A 182 2.06 -1.79 0.63
CA GLY A 182 0.70 -2.23 0.38
C GLY A 182 -0.27 -1.06 0.15
N HIS A 183 0.03 0.16 0.59
CA HIS A 183 -0.82 1.34 0.45
C HIS A 183 -0.01 2.58 0.08
N MET A 184 -0.67 3.56 -0.51
CA MET A 184 -0.11 4.86 -0.89
C MET A 184 1.18 4.70 -1.68
N ALA A 185 1.25 3.66 -2.51
CA ALA A 185 2.45 3.23 -3.20
C ALA A 185 2.08 2.48 -4.47
N PRO A 186 2.97 2.44 -5.48
CA PRO A 186 2.66 1.82 -6.76
C PRO A 186 2.46 0.32 -6.62
N SER A 187 3.04 -0.31 -5.59
CA SER A 187 2.83 -1.73 -5.30
C SER A 187 1.47 -2.06 -4.68
N PHE A 188 0.59 -1.09 -4.39
CA PHE A 188 -0.75 -1.31 -3.84
C PHE A 188 -1.51 -2.44 -4.55
N LEU A 189 -1.62 -2.38 -5.89
CA LEU A 189 -2.35 -3.37 -6.69
C LEU A 189 -1.68 -4.76 -6.70
N PRO A 190 -0.38 -4.91 -7.05
CA PRO A 190 0.26 -6.23 -7.05
C PRO A 190 0.41 -6.82 -5.65
N TRP A 191 0.58 -6.00 -4.61
CA TRP A 191 0.65 -6.50 -3.22
C TRP A 191 -0.68 -7.10 -2.79
N HIS A 192 -1.80 -6.41 -3.00
CA HIS A 192 -3.13 -6.92 -2.65
C HIS A 192 -3.55 -8.12 -3.51
N ARG A 193 -3.20 -8.12 -4.80
CA ARG A 193 -3.33 -9.31 -5.67
C ARG A 193 -2.71 -10.54 -5.03
N TYR A 194 -1.45 -10.42 -4.61
CA TYR A 194 -0.73 -11.55 -4.03
C TYR A 194 -1.26 -11.91 -2.64
N PHE A 195 -1.66 -10.92 -1.85
CA PHE A 195 -2.26 -11.13 -0.53
C PHE A 195 -3.56 -11.95 -0.60
N VAL A 196 -4.47 -11.60 -1.52
CA VAL A 196 -5.71 -12.37 -1.76
C VAL A 196 -5.38 -13.78 -2.28
N TYR A 197 -4.43 -13.90 -3.20
CA TYR A 197 -3.97 -15.20 -3.70
C TYR A 197 -3.42 -16.11 -2.60
N LEU A 198 -2.60 -15.57 -1.67
CA LEU A 198 -2.07 -16.35 -0.55
C LEU A 198 -3.17 -16.82 0.40
N MET A 199 -4.18 -15.99 0.68
CA MET A 199 -5.35 -16.41 1.45
C MET A 199 -6.08 -17.55 0.74
N GLU A 200 -6.34 -17.40 -0.56
CA GLU A 200 -7.00 -18.42 -1.37
C GLU A 200 -6.26 -19.76 -1.32
N LEU A 201 -4.92 -19.77 -1.40
CA LEU A 201 -4.12 -21.00 -1.25
C LEU A 201 -4.30 -21.66 0.12
N GLN A 202 -4.40 -20.88 1.20
CA GLN A 202 -4.66 -21.45 2.53
C GLN A 202 -6.05 -22.07 2.60
N LEU A 203 -7.06 -21.43 2.02
CA LEU A 203 -8.44 -21.96 2.00
C LEU A 203 -8.55 -23.22 1.13
N GLN A 204 -7.89 -23.26 -0.03
CA GLN A 204 -7.81 -24.45 -0.89
C GLN A 204 -7.17 -25.63 -0.15
N ASN A 205 -6.05 -25.38 0.54
CA ASN A 205 -5.37 -26.43 1.29
C ASN A 205 -6.20 -26.93 2.49
N LEU A 206 -6.89 -26.03 3.18
CA LEU A 206 -7.69 -26.35 4.37
C LEU A 206 -8.97 -27.12 4.05
N THR A 207 -9.57 -26.84 2.90
CA THR A 207 -10.79 -27.52 2.40
C THR A 207 -10.47 -28.78 1.61
N GLY A 208 -9.26 -28.91 1.07
CA GLY A 208 -8.91 -29.94 0.11
C GLY A 208 -9.51 -29.70 -1.28
N ASN A 209 -10.13 -28.54 -1.52
CA ASN A 209 -10.71 -28.15 -2.79
C ASN A 209 -9.74 -27.23 -3.54
N PRO A 210 -8.96 -27.73 -4.53
CA PRO A 210 -8.02 -26.92 -5.29
C PRO A 210 -8.69 -25.89 -6.19
N ASN A 211 -10.00 -26.02 -6.44
CA ASN A 211 -10.79 -25.12 -7.29
C ASN A 211 -11.52 -24.04 -6.50
N LEU A 212 -11.44 -24.05 -5.16
CA LEU A 212 -11.99 -22.98 -4.33
C LEU A 212 -11.28 -21.67 -4.67
N THR A 213 -12.02 -20.69 -5.16
CA THR A 213 -11.52 -19.33 -5.41
C THR A 213 -12.18 -18.34 -4.47
N ILE A 214 -11.48 -17.27 -4.11
CA ILE A 214 -12.12 -16.13 -3.45
C ILE A 214 -12.92 -15.36 -4.51
N PRO A 215 -14.26 -15.30 -4.42
CA PRO A 215 -15.07 -14.55 -5.36
C PRO A 215 -14.83 -13.05 -5.18
N TYR A 216 -15.08 -12.28 -6.22
CA TYR A 216 -15.09 -10.83 -6.10
C TYR A 216 -16.49 -10.32 -5.75
N TRP A 217 -16.54 -9.24 -4.98
CA TRP A 217 -17.76 -8.48 -4.77
C TRP A 217 -17.77 -7.25 -5.67
N ASP A 218 -18.62 -7.27 -6.68
CA ASP A 218 -18.83 -6.12 -7.57
C ASP A 218 -19.65 -5.04 -6.85
N PHE A 219 -18.96 -4.25 -6.02
CA PHE A 219 -19.56 -3.19 -5.21
C PHE A 219 -20.19 -2.05 -6.04
N ILE A 220 -19.96 -2.00 -7.36
CA ILE A 220 -20.64 -1.08 -8.28
C ILE A 220 -22.05 -1.59 -8.62
N GLU A 221 -22.17 -2.91 -8.81
CA GLU A 221 -23.40 -3.55 -9.29
C GLU A 221 -24.25 -4.15 -8.16
N ASP A 222 -23.69 -4.37 -6.97
CA ASP A 222 -24.39 -4.92 -5.80
C ASP A 222 -24.60 -3.88 -4.68
N SER A 223 -25.07 -2.69 -5.06
CA SER A 223 -25.37 -1.59 -4.13
C SER A 223 -26.48 -1.94 -3.12
N GLY A 224 -27.28 -2.97 -3.40
CA GLY A 224 -28.30 -3.51 -2.49
C GLY A 224 -27.75 -4.37 -1.35
N LEU A 225 -26.45 -4.67 -1.33
CA LEU A 225 -25.74 -5.42 -0.26
C LEU A 225 -26.21 -6.87 -0.03
N THR A 226 -27.16 -7.36 -0.82
CA THR A 226 -27.87 -8.62 -0.55
C THR A 226 -27.07 -9.88 -0.90
N SER A 227 -25.97 -9.75 -1.64
CA SER A 227 -25.13 -10.90 -2.02
C SER A 227 -24.10 -11.25 -0.95
N VAL A 228 -23.42 -10.24 -0.40
CA VAL A 228 -22.36 -10.40 0.61
C VAL A 228 -22.94 -10.37 2.02
N PHE A 229 -23.68 -9.31 2.37
CA PHE A 229 -24.05 -9.00 3.76
C PHE A 229 -25.31 -9.72 4.21
N ARG A 230 -25.30 -11.05 4.08
CA ARG A 230 -26.39 -11.94 4.45
C ARG A 230 -26.16 -12.52 5.84
N ALA A 231 -27.23 -12.68 6.60
CA ALA A 231 -27.21 -13.34 7.90
C ALA A 231 -26.74 -14.81 7.85
N ASP A 232 -26.78 -15.47 6.68
CA ASP A 232 -26.26 -16.84 6.50
C ASP A 232 -24.84 -16.91 5.87
N PHE A 233 -24.23 -15.76 5.56
CA PHE A 233 -22.95 -15.67 4.87
C PHE A 233 -21.94 -14.76 5.59
N MET A 234 -21.88 -13.45 5.31
CA MET A 234 -20.88 -12.54 5.93
C MET A 234 -21.41 -11.74 7.13
N GLY A 235 -22.71 -11.81 7.45
CA GLY A 235 -23.35 -10.94 8.44
C GLY A 235 -23.64 -9.54 7.92
N GLY A 236 -24.55 -8.82 8.56
CA GLY A 236 -25.03 -7.51 8.15
C GLY A 236 -24.23 -6.34 8.73
N ASN A 237 -24.92 -5.21 8.87
CA ASN A 237 -24.40 -3.99 9.50
C ASN A 237 -24.27 -4.14 11.02
N GLY A 238 -23.46 -3.27 11.65
CA GLY A 238 -23.50 -3.09 13.09
C GLY A 238 -24.76 -2.36 13.56
N ILE A 239 -25.08 -2.50 14.84
CA ILE A 239 -26.34 -1.98 15.41
C ILE A 239 -26.24 -0.55 16.00
N GLY A 240 -25.17 0.18 15.72
CA GLY A 240 -24.93 1.53 16.27
C GLY A 240 -24.64 1.56 17.79
N ASN A 241 -24.19 2.72 18.29
CA ASN A 241 -23.87 2.95 19.71
C ASN A 241 -25.09 2.90 20.64
N SER A 242 -26.31 2.93 20.10
CA SER A 242 -27.52 3.19 20.88
C SER A 242 -28.28 1.94 21.31
N SER A 243 -27.76 0.74 21.07
CA SER A 243 -28.44 -0.49 21.47
C SER A 243 -28.07 -0.92 22.90
N THR A 244 -29.08 -1.36 23.67
CA THR A 244 -28.88 -2.01 24.98
C THR A 244 -28.02 -3.28 24.88
N ILE A 245 -27.91 -3.88 23.69
CA ILE A 245 -27.10 -5.08 23.44
C ILE A 245 -25.63 -4.71 23.28
N ALA A 246 -25.30 -3.63 22.55
CA ALA A 246 -23.92 -3.14 22.47
C ALA A 246 -23.39 -2.83 23.89
N ALA A 247 -24.16 -2.12 24.71
CA ALA A 247 -23.78 -1.84 26.11
C ALA A 247 -23.50 -3.10 26.94
N ARG A 248 -24.30 -4.17 26.77
CA ARG A 248 -24.06 -5.46 27.46
C ARG A 248 -22.79 -6.17 26.99
N ILE A 249 -22.45 -6.08 25.71
CA ILE A 249 -21.20 -6.62 25.17
C ILE A 249 -20.01 -5.82 25.74
N ALA A 250 -20.15 -4.49 25.84
CA ALA A 250 -19.15 -3.60 26.44
C ALA A 250 -18.83 -4.04 27.86
N GLU A 251 -19.88 -4.20 28.67
CA GLU A 251 -19.80 -4.63 30.06
C GLU A 251 -19.19 -6.04 30.21
N ALA A 252 -19.68 -7.02 29.44
CA ALA A 252 -19.22 -8.40 29.51
C ALA A 252 -17.73 -8.57 29.15
N HIS A 253 -17.19 -7.66 28.34
CA HIS A 253 -15.80 -7.70 27.87
C HIS A 253 -14.90 -6.60 28.43
N GLY A 254 -15.41 -5.76 29.34
CA GLY A 254 -14.65 -4.68 29.97
C GLY A 254 -14.16 -3.61 29.00
N VAL A 255 -14.88 -3.35 27.91
CA VAL A 255 -14.52 -2.36 26.86
C VAL A 255 -15.47 -1.17 26.88
N ALA A 256 -14.92 0.04 26.80
CA ALA A 256 -15.67 1.29 26.96
C ALA A 256 -16.38 1.77 25.67
N ASP A 257 -15.95 1.30 24.51
CA ASP A 257 -16.51 1.65 23.19
C ASP A 257 -16.90 0.36 22.47
N VAL A 258 -18.18 0.21 22.15
CA VAL A 258 -18.75 -0.96 21.44
C VAL A 258 -19.29 -0.57 20.09
N ASN A 259 -18.82 0.54 19.52
CA ASN A 259 -19.53 1.21 18.44
C ASN A 259 -19.85 0.26 17.29
N SER A 260 -21.13 0.15 16.95
CA SER A 260 -21.63 -0.61 15.80
C SER A 260 -21.10 -2.06 15.70
N PRO A 261 -21.36 -2.93 16.71
CA PRO A 261 -20.92 -4.33 16.68
C PRO A 261 -21.81 -5.15 15.73
N VAL A 262 -21.20 -6.04 14.95
CA VAL A 262 -21.93 -7.00 14.12
C VAL A 262 -22.48 -8.12 15.00
N LEU A 263 -23.81 -8.27 15.04
CA LEU A 263 -24.49 -9.24 15.91
C LEU A 263 -25.11 -10.43 15.17
N ASP A 264 -25.17 -10.37 13.86
CA ASP A 264 -25.71 -11.44 13.04
C ASP A 264 -24.64 -12.08 12.17
N GLY A 265 -25.04 -13.20 11.58
CA GLY A 265 -24.15 -13.96 10.74
C GLY A 265 -23.04 -14.73 11.45
N PRO A 266 -22.30 -15.49 10.64
CA PRO A 266 -21.31 -16.44 11.11
C PRO A 266 -20.06 -15.78 11.68
N PHE A 267 -19.79 -14.51 11.34
CA PHE A 267 -18.62 -13.77 11.79
C PHE A 267 -18.91 -12.84 12.98
N ALA A 268 -20.12 -12.86 13.53
CA ALA A 268 -20.39 -12.25 14.83
C ALA A 268 -19.63 -13.01 15.93
N TYR A 269 -19.09 -12.26 16.90
CA TYR A 269 -18.23 -12.81 17.96
C TYR A 269 -18.84 -14.04 18.66
N HIS A 270 -20.11 -13.95 19.08
CA HIS A 270 -20.80 -15.01 19.83
C HIS A 270 -21.27 -16.20 18.97
N LYS A 271 -21.31 -16.07 17.63
CA LYS A 271 -21.73 -17.14 16.71
C LYS A 271 -20.55 -17.88 16.10
N GLY A 272 -19.57 -17.14 15.60
CA GLY A 272 -18.40 -17.70 14.90
C GLY A 272 -17.16 -17.90 15.75
N LYS A 273 -17.17 -17.39 16.99
CA LYS A 273 -15.94 -17.15 17.77
C LYS A 273 -14.94 -16.26 17.03
N TRP A 274 -15.46 -15.34 16.20
CA TRP A 274 -14.66 -14.44 15.40
C TRP A 274 -14.07 -13.32 16.25
N ASN A 275 -12.90 -13.59 16.83
CA ASN A 275 -12.21 -12.63 17.70
C ASN A 275 -11.39 -11.63 16.88
N CYS A 276 -11.60 -10.32 17.08
CA CYS A 276 -10.84 -9.26 16.40
C CYS A 276 -9.74 -8.61 17.27
N SER A 277 -9.32 -9.24 18.37
CA SER A 277 -8.33 -8.70 19.34
C SER A 277 -6.96 -8.28 18.81
N GLU A 278 -6.59 -8.57 17.56
CA GLU A 278 -5.25 -8.23 17.03
C GLU A 278 -5.16 -6.81 16.45
N GLY A 279 -6.21 -5.99 16.56
CA GLY A 279 -6.18 -4.57 16.21
C GLY A 279 -6.27 -3.62 17.43
N PRO A 280 -6.16 -2.30 17.24
CA PRO A 280 -6.39 -1.31 18.30
C PRO A 280 -7.86 -1.24 18.76
N LEU A 281 -8.70 -2.13 18.24
CA LEU A 281 -10.14 -2.15 18.40
C LEU A 281 -10.57 -3.35 19.26
N VAL A 282 -11.80 -3.24 19.76
CA VAL A 282 -12.53 -4.24 20.54
C VAL A 282 -12.49 -5.67 19.98
N PRO A 283 -12.70 -6.71 20.83
CA PRO A 283 -12.51 -8.12 20.45
C PRO A 283 -13.56 -8.68 19.46
N PHE A 284 -14.35 -7.85 18.79
CA PHE A 284 -15.42 -8.27 17.89
C PHE A 284 -15.45 -7.42 16.61
N LEU A 285 -16.05 -7.98 15.56
CA LEU A 285 -16.21 -7.30 14.29
C LEU A 285 -17.18 -6.12 14.41
N ARG A 286 -16.79 -4.97 13.88
CA ARG A 286 -17.61 -3.76 13.76
C ARG A 286 -17.80 -3.39 12.31
N ARG A 287 -19.01 -2.94 11.98
CA ARG A 287 -19.39 -2.37 10.68
C ARG A 287 -20.38 -1.24 10.92
N ASP A 288 -20.31 -0.20 10.11
CA ASP A 288 -21.15 0.98 10.25
C ASP A 288 -21.48 1.57 8.87
N PHE A 289 -22.40 0.92 8.16
CA PHE A 289 -22.71 1.23 6.77
C PHE A 289 -23.14 2.68 6.59
N GLY A 290 -22.36 3.42 5.79
CA GLY A 290 -22.64 4.81 5.44
C GLY A 290 -22.52 5.80 6.61
N PHE A 291 -21.89 5.43 7.74
CA PHE A 291 -21.78 6.26 8.94
C PHE A 291 -20.83 7.47 8.81
N VAL A 292 -20.37 7.82 7.62
CA VAL A 292 -19.44 8.92 7.41
C VAL A 292 -20.09 10.03 6.60
N GLU A 293 -19.98 11.26 7.11
CA GLU A 293 -20.29 12.50 6.37
C GLU A 293 -19.53 12.57 5.03
N PHE A 294 -18.41 11.84 4.92
CA PHE A 294 -17.52 11.82 3.77
C PHE A 294 -17.72 10.62 2.81
N SER A 295 -18.52 9.59 3.13
CA SER A 295 -18.80 8.45 2.22
C SER A 295 -20.11 7.72 2.57
N PRO A 296 -21.28 8.35 2.37
CA PRO A 296 -22.58 7.78 2.72
C PRO A 296 -23.05 6.68 1.76
N THR A 297 -22.41 6.52 0.60
CA THR A 297 -22.77 5.56 -0.43
C THR A 297 -21.55 4.82 -0.97
N LEU A 298 -21.77 3.62 -1.48
CA LEU A 298 -20.78 2.88 -2.28
C LEU A 298 -20.38 3.68 -3.55
N PRO A 299 -19.21 3.40 -4.14
CA PRO A 299 -18.82 3.99 -5.41
C PRO A 299 -19.80 3.60 -6.52
N ASP A 300 -19.90 4.45 -7.53
CA ASP A 300 -20.77 4.25 -8.68
C ASP A 300 -19.99 3.98 -9.97
N ARG A 301 -20.71 3.68 -11.04
CA ARG A 301 -20.12 3.39 -12.36
C ARG A 301 -19.27 4.54 -12.88
N SER A 302 -19.58 5.80 -12.55
CA SER A 302 -18.82 6.95 -13.05
C SER A 302 -17.41 6.98 -12.46
N GLN A 303 -17.25 6.59 -11.19
CA GLN A 303 -15.94 6.47 -10.55
C GLN A 303 -15.09 5.37 -11.20
N LEU A 304 -15.71 4.22 -11.44
CA LEU A 304 -15.05 3.12 -12.14
C LEU A 304 -14.66 3.53 -13.57
N ALA A 305 -15.56 4.18 -14.30
CA ALA A 305 -15.31 4.69 -15.64
C ALA A 305 -14.12 5.66 -15.66
N GLN A 306 -14.08 6.62 -14.72
CA GLN A 306 -12.96 7.56 -14.62
C GLN A 306 -11.62 6.83 -14.50
N CYS A 307 -11.50 5.89 -13.56
CA CYS A 307 -10.24 5.18 -13.37
C CYS A 307 -9.88 4.31 -14.58
N MET A 308 -10.85 3.59 -15.15
CA MET A 308 -10.59 2.68 -16.28
C MET A 308 -10.14 3.38 -17.56
N HIS A 309 -10.39 4.69 -17.72
CA HIS A 309 -9.90 5.47 -18.87
C HIS A 309 -8.47 5.99 -18.73
N LEU A 310 -7.84 5.87 -17.55
CA LEU A 310 -6.48 6.35 -17.30
C LEU A 310 -5.47 5.32 -17.79
N ASN A 311 -4.71 5.60 -18.85
CA ASN A 311 -3.73 4.67 -19.41
C ASN A 311 -2.34 4.71 -18.75
N ILE A 312 -2.14 5.58 -17.77
CA ILE A 312 -0.90 5.69 -16.99
C ILE A 312 -1.10 4.94 -15.67
N TYR A 313 -0.26 3.95 -15.40
CA TYR A 313 -0.35 3.15 -14.18
C TYR A 313 -0.20 4.03 -12.92
N ASP A 314 0.88 4.78 -12.84
CA ASP A 314 1.13 5.71 -11.75
C ASP A 314 2.06 6.85 -12.18
N ILE A 315 2.12 7.92 -11.38
CA ILE A 315 2.96 9.09 -11.63
C ILE A 315 3.74 9.50 -10.39
N PHE A 316 4.85 10.21 -10.58
CA PHE A 316 5.56 10.87 -9.47
C PHE A 316 4.60 11.80 -8.69
N PRO A 317 4.64 11.80 -7.35
CA PRO A 317 5.66 11.23 -6.48
C PRO A 317 5.45 9.75 -6.11
N PHE A 318 4.63 8.98 -6.81
CA PHE A 318 4.43 7.55 -6.56
C PHE A 318 3.92 7.23 -5.15
N ASP A 319 3.27 8.19 -4.51
CA ASP A 319 2.67 8.03 -3.18
C ASP A 319 1.19 8.47 -3.15
N ALA A 320 0.65 8.72 -1.96
CA ALA A 320 -0.71 9.25 -1.77
C ALA A 320 -1.00 10.58 -2.49
N HIS A 321 0.04 11.34 -2.86
CA HIS A 321 -0.07 12.64 -3.55
C HIS A 321 -0.01 12.51 -5.08
N SER A 322 0.07 11.30 -5.61
CA SER A 322 -0.03 11.07 -7.06
C SER A 322 -1.41 11.51 -7.54
N ASP A 323 -1.47 12.34 -8.58
CA ASP A 323 -2.74 12.89 -9.08
C ASP A 323 -3.65 11.77 -9.59
N LYS A 324 -4.76 11.53 -8.88
CA LYS A 324 -5.74 10.50 -9.21
C LYS A 324 -6.50 10.74 -10.52
N ASN A 325 -6.43 11.94 -11.10
CA ASN A 325 -6.98 12.21 -12.43
C ASN A 325 -6.04 11.81 -13.56
N ILE A 326 -4.83 11.32 -13.22
CA ILE A 326 -3.80 10.91 -14.19
C ILE A 326 -3.32 9.48 -13.88
N SER A 327 -3.09 9.16 -12.60
CA SER A 327 -2.64 7.85 -12.13
C SER A 327 -3.80 6.88 -11.93
N PHE A 328 -3.80 5.78 -12.67
CA PHE A 328 -4.74 4.67 -12.48
C PHE A 328 -4.66 4.09 -11.07
N ARG A 329 -3.45 3.84 -10.55
CA ARG A 329 -3.24 3.30 -9.19
C ARG A 329 -3.85 4.24 -8.15
N ALA A 330 -3.56 5.54 -8.21
CA ALA A 330 -4.08 6.51 -7.26
C ALA A 330 -5.61 6.68 -7.38
N CYS A 331 -6.16 6.61 -8.59
CA CYS A 331 -7.61 6.62 -8.82
C CYS A 331 -8.30 5.41 -8.19
N VAL A 332 -7.77 4.20 -8.44
CA VAL A 332 -8.35 2.96 -7.93
C VAL A 332 -8.23 2.87 -6.42
N GLU A 333 -7.07 3.23 -5.86
CA GLU A 333 -6.86 3.27 -4.41
C GLU A 333 -7.80 4.28 -3.74
N GLY A 334 -7.88 5.50 -4.29
CA GLY A 334 -9.01 6.40 -4.08
C GLY A 334 -8.95 7.32 -2.87
N TRP A 335 -7.76 7.80 -2.50
CA TRP A 335 -7.62 8.82 -1.45
C TRP A 335 -8.29 10.14 -1.85
N ALA A 336 -9.09 10.73 -0.94
CA ALA A 336 -9.53 12.11 -1.07
C ALA A 336 -8.31 13.05 -1.17
N SER A 337 -8.26 13.89 -2.21
CA SER A 337 -7.09 14.72 -2.52
C SER A 337 -7.15 16.09 -1.86
N VAL A 338 -8.34 16.54 -1.45
CA VAL A 338 -8.59 17.80 -0.75
C VAL A 338 -9.59 17.62 0.38
N TYR A 339 -9.50 18.47 1.40
CA TYR A 339 -10.44 18.46 2.52
C TYR A 339 -11.89 18.68 2.03
N GLY A 340 -12.80 17.82 2.44
CA GLY A 340 -14.22 17.85 2.03
C GLY A 340 -14.55 17.02 0.78
N GLU A 341 -13.55 16.44 0.11
CA GLU A 341 -13.79 15.44 -0.92
C GLU A 341 -14.11 14.07 -0.31
N GLN A 342 -14.92 13.28 -1.02
CA GLN A 342 -15.21 11.90 -0.63
C GLN A 342 -14.09 10.97 -1.08
N ASP A 343 -13.85 9.91 -0.32
CA ASP A 343 -13.03 8.81 -0.81
C ASP A 343 -13.62 8.23 -2.10
N PHE A 344 -12.74 7.69 -2.92
CA PHE A 344 -13.04 7.16 -4.24
C PHE A 344 -12.91 5.64 -4.26
N LEU A 345 -13.67 4.99 -5.13
CA LEU A 345 -13.56 3.57 -5.49
C LEU A 345 -13.20 2.65 -4.29
N HIS A 346 -11.97 2.13 -4.17
CA HIS A 346 -11.55 1.22 -3.10
C HIS A 346 -11.70 1.83 -1.69
N ASN A 347 -11.11 3.00 -1.43
CA ASN A 347 -11.17 3.63 -0.11
C ASN A 347 -12.61 3.99 0.27
N ARG A 348 -13.43 4.36 -0.71
CA ARG A 348 -14.86 4.61 -0.50
C ARG A 348 -15.60 3.37 0.01
N VAL A 349 -15.26 2.19 -0.48
CA VAL A 349 -15.87 0.92 -0.01
C VAL A 349 -15.48 0.63 1.44
N HIS A 350 -14.20 0.82 1.79
CA HIS A 350 -13.73 0.69 3.18
C HIS A 350 -14.42 1.70 4.11
N ALA A 351 -14.48 2.96 3.70
CA ALA A 351 -15.16 4.03 4.45
C ALA A 351 -16.66 3.76 4.60
N TYR A 352 -17.32 3.29 3.53
CA TYR A 352 -18.73 2.93 3.56
C TYR A 352 -19.01 1.79 4.53
N ILE A 353 -18.23 0.70 4.51
CA ILE A 353 -18.45 -0.42 5.43
C ILE A 353 -18.19 0.01 6.88
N GLY A 354 -17.24 0.92 7.11
CA GLY A 354 -16.98 1.45 8.43
C GLY A 354 -16.37 0.42 9.39
N GLY A 355 -16.40 0.72 10.69
CA GLY A 355 -15.90 -0.18 11.73
C GLY A 355 -14.46 -0.65 11.48
N ASN A 356 -14.24 -1.96 11.42
CA ASN A 356 -12.91 -2.53 11.20
C ASN A 356 -12.37 -2.24 9.79
N MET A 357 -13.23 -2.24 8.77
CA MET A 357 -12.85 -2.00 7.37
C MET A 357 -12.31 -0.58 7.14
N ARG A 358 -12.74 0.41 7.94
CA ARG A 358 -12.26 1.79 7.81
C ARG A 358 -10.79 1.95 8.23
N GLU A 359 -10.32 1.16 9.17
CA GLU A 359 -8.98 1.29 9.72
C GLU A 359 -8.01 0.40 8.95
N ILE A 360 -7.03 0.98 8.26
CA ILE A 360 -6.10 0.27 7.38
C ILE A 360 -5.53 -0.97 8.08
N ARG A 361 -5.01 -0.80 9.30
CA ARG A 361 -4.36 -1.83 10.10
C ARG A 361 -5.26 -2.99 10.52
N SER A 362 -6.57 -2.78 10.60
CA SER A 362 -7.52 -3.83 11.01
C SER A 362 -8.51 -4.23 9.92
N SER A 363 -8.47 -3.63 8.73
CA SER A 363 -9.47 -3.86 7.68
C SER A 363 -9.59 -5.34 7.29
N SER A 364 -8.47 -6.05 7.19
CA SER A 364 -8.43 -7.48 6.89
C SER A 364 -9.03 -8.38 7.99
N THR A 365 -9.31 -7.86 9.19
CA THR A 365 -10.05 -8.60 10.22
C THR A 365 -11.51 -8.86 9.82
N ASP A 366 -12.06 -8.07 8.91
CA ASP A 366 -13.35 -8.35 8.27
C ASP A 366 -13.13 -9.26 7.04
N PRO A 367 -13.73 -10.46 6.98
CA PRO A 367 -13.55 -11.36 5.83
C PRO A 367 -14.06 -10.80 4.51
N VAL A 368 -14.92 -9.76 4.54
CA VAL A 368 -15.36 -9.04 3.34
C VAL A 368 -14.20 -8.33 2.64
N PHE A 369 -13.12 -8.01 3.36
CA PHE A 369 -11.87 -7.47 2.81
C PHE A 369 -11.40 -8.24 1.57
N TYR A 370 -11.39 -9.57 1.65
CA TYR A 370 -10.88 -10.41 0.56
C TYR A 370 -11.77 -10.37 -0.68
N LEU A 371 -13.08 -10.20 -0.50
CA LEU A 371 -14.04 -10.08 -1.62
C LEU A 371 -13.94 -8.69 -2.28
N VAL A 372 -13.73 -7.64 -1.48
CA VAL A 372 -13.45 -6.28 -1.97
C VAL A 372 -12.16 -6.29 -2.79
N HIS A 373 -11.08 -6.82 -2.23
CA HIS A 373 -9.77 -6.83 -2.89
C HIS A 373 -9.69 -7.79 -4.08
N ALA A 374 -10.48 -8.87 -4.11
CA ALA A 374 -10.65 -9.67 -5.32
C ALA A 374 -11.27 -8.86 -6.47
N ASN A 375 -12.17 -7.89 -6.17
CA ASN A 375 -12.72 -6.97 -7.17
C ASN A 375 -11.73 -5.86 -7.56
N VAL A 376 -10.95 -5.33 -6.61
CA VAL A 376 -9.83 -4.41 -6.92
C VAL A 376 -8.84 -5.08 -7.87
N ASP A 377 -8.50 -6.34 -7.60
CA ASP A 377 -7.65 -7.14 -8.48
C ASP A 377 -8.30 -7.39 -9.86
N ARG A 378 -9.63 -7.60 -9.92
CA ARG A 378 -10.38 -7.70 -11.19
C ARG A 378 -10.28 -6.40 -12.00
N ILE A 379 -10.40 -5.25 -11.34
CA ILE A 379 -10.25 -3.92 -11.96
C ILE A 379 -8.83 -3.78 -12.52
N PHE A 380 -7.81 -4.13 -11.75
CA PHE A 380 -6.42 -4.12 -12.21
C PHE A 380 -6.21 -5.06 -13.41
N ALA A 381 -6.66 -6.31 -13.31
CA ALA A 381 -6.56 -7.29 -14.38
C ALA A 381 -7.27 -6.82 -15.68
N SER A 382 -8.44 -6.19 -15.55
CA SER A 382 -9.17 -5.60 -16.67
C SER A 382 -8.40 -4.45 -17.32
N TRP A 383 -7.85 -3.55 -16.51
CA TRP A 383 -7.00 -2.46 -16.99
C TRP A 383 -5.77 -2.96 -17.75
N GLN A 384 -5.13 -4.02 -17.24
CA GLN A 384 -3.97 -4.62 -17.90
C GLN A 384 -4.32 -5.29 -19.24
N ARG A 385 -5.55 -5.81 -19.40
CA ARG A 385 -6.03 -6.33 -20.68
C ARG A 385 -6.25 -5.22 -21.71
N ILE A 386 -6.64 -4.03 -21.26
CA ILE A 386 -6.89 -2.86 -22.12
C ILE A 386 -5.57 -2.19 -22.53
N TYR A 387 -4.64 -1.98 -21.59
CA TYR A 387 -3.47 -1.12 -21.81
C TYR A 387 -2.11 -1.86 -21.84
N GLY A 388 -2.06 -3.11 -21.38
CA GLY A 388 -0.86 -3.95 -21.35
C GLY A 388 -0.45 -4.39 -19.94
N MET A 389 0.04 -5.63 -19.82
CA MET A 389 0.46 -6.23 -18.55
C MET A 389 1.78 -5.68 -18.00
N ASP A 390 2.60 -5.03 -18.84
CA ASP A 390 3.96 -4.57 -18.53
C ASP A 390 4.02 -3.08 -18.13
N LYS A 391 2.88 -2.39 -18.03
CA LYS A 391 2.76 -0.94 -17.86
C LYS A 391 3.00 -0.40 -16.44
N TYR A 392 3.63 -1.17 -15.55
CA TYR A 392 3.88 -0.75 -14.18
C TYR A 392 4.95 0.33 -14.09
N GLU A 393 4.70 1.36 -13.29
CA GLU A 393 5.69 2.38 -12.91
C GLU A 393 5.64 2.61 -11.40
N PRO A 394 6.79 2.78 -10.71
CA PRO A 394 8.11 2.99 -11.29
C PRO A 394 8.82 1.69 -11.66
N THR A 395 9.50 1.72 -12.81
CA THR A 395 10.32 0.61 -13.32
C THR A 395 11.68 0.51 -12.61
N TYR A 396 12.16 1.57 -11.96
CA TYR A 396 13.42 1.60 -11.21
C TYR A 396 13.27 2.32 -9.86
N ARG A 397 14.13 1.95 -8.91
CA ARG A 397 14.09 2.48 -7.54
C ARG A 397 14.73 3.86 -7.48
N ILE A 398 13.95 4.86 -7.09
CA ILE A 398 14.41 6.26 -6.97
C ILE A 398 14.85 6.58 -5.53
N ASP A 399 14.20 6.00 -4.51
CA ASP A 399 14.52 6.17 -3.08
C ASP A 399 14.00 5.00 -2.21
N ARG A 400 13.85 5.20 -0.88
CA ARG A 400 13.17 4.23 0.02
C ARG A 400 11.68 4.57 0.08
N GLY A 401 10.84 3.72 -0.50
CA GLY A 401 9.38 3.81 -0.36
C GLY A 401 8.63 3.22 -1.54
N TYR A 402 9.16 3.38 -2.75
CA TYR A 402 8.56 2.82 -3.96
C TYR A 402 9.15 1.45 -4.29
N MET A 403 8.30 0.47 -4.60
CA MET A 403 8.72 -0.85 -5.05
C MET A 403 8.90 -0.84 -6.56
N ALA A 404 10.14 -0.98 -7.03
CA ALA A 404 10.41 -1.22 -8.44
C ALA A 404 10.03 -2.66 -8.83
N LEU A 405 10.01 -2.92 -10.15
CA LEU A 405 9.62 -4.21 -10.72
C LEU A 405 10.32 -5.42 -10.11
N ASP A 406 11.61 -5.31 -9.81
CA ASP A 406 12.46 -6.42 -9.35
C ASP A 406 12.68 -6.44 -7.83
N GLU A 407 11.96 -5.58 -7.09
CA GLU A 407 11.97 -5.60 -5.63
C GLU A 407 10.99 -6.65 -5.08
N TYR A 408 11.47 -7.47 -4.15
CA TYR A 408 10.66 -8.48 -3.47
C TYR A 408 9.70 -7.85 -2.47
N LEU A 409 8.43 -8.25 -2.51
CA LEU A 409 7.45 -7.99 -1.45
C LEU A 409 7.77 -8.87 -0.22
N ARG A 410 8.79 -8.48 0.55
CA ARG A 410 9.44 -9.32 1.58
C ARG A 410 8.55 -9.79 2.73
N LEU A 411 7.42 -9.11 2.98
CA LEU A 411 6.47 -9.52 4.03
C LEU A 411 5.63 -10.74 3.60
N LEU A 412 5.44 -10.93 2.30
CA LEU A 412 4.60 -12.00 1.77
C LEU A 412 5.47 -13.23 1.45
N SER A 413 5.04 -14.41 1.90
CA SER A 413 5.79 -15.66 1.73
C SER A 413 4.99 -16.68 0.91
N PRO A 414 5.59 -17.31 -0.13
CA PRO A 414 6.97 -17.08 -0.59
C PRO A 414 7.15 -15.67 -1.19
N PRO A 415 8.34 -15.06 -1.08
CA PRO A 415 8.56 -13.72 -1.60
C PRO A 415 8.47 -13.69 -3.13
N ARG A 416 7.74 -12.71 -3.66
CA ARG A 416 7.61 -12.45 -5.10
C ARG A 416 8.01 -11.01 -5.41
N THR A 417 8.57 -10.79 -6.60
CA THR A 417 8.79 -9.43 -7.10
C THR A 417 7.50 -8.87 -7.70
N VAL A 418 7.41 -7.55 -7.82
CA VAL A 418 6.27 -6.91 -8.52
C VAL A 418 6.12 -7.48 -9.94
N ARG A 419 7.23 -7.64 -10.67
CA ARG A 419 7.25 -8.20 -12.03
C ARG A 419 6.56 -9.56 -12.12
N GLN A 420 6.78 -10.44 -11.13
CA GLN A 420 6.18 -11.77 -11.09
C GLN A 420 4.67 -11.75 -10.79
N LEU A 421 4.12 -10.61 -10.38
CA LEU A 421 2.73 -10.45 -9.98
C LEU A 421 1.91 -9.65 -11.00
N LEU A 422 2.57 -9.07 -12.02
CA LEU A 422 1.87 -8.31 -13.05
C LEU A 422 0.98 -9.20 -13.91
N ASN A 423 1.42 -10.40 -14.28
CA ASN A 423 0.54 -11.33 -14.99
C ASN A 423 -0.21 -12.23 -13.98
N TYR A 424 -1.49 -11.95 -13.74
CA TYR A 424 -2.31 -12.75 -12.84
C TYR A 424 -2.48 -14.21 -13.31
N GLU A 425 -2.35 -14.47 -14.63
CA GLU A 425 -2.44 -15.84 -15.16
C GLU A 425 -1.26 -16.71 -14.71
N ASP A 426 -0.10 -16.10 -14.40
CA ASP A 426 1.07 -16.82 -13.86
C ASP A 426 0.81 -17.33 -12.42
N LEU A 427 -0.22 -16.79 -11.76
CA LEU A 427 -0.74 -17.27 -10.48
C LEU A 427 -1.86 -18.33 -10.66
N GLY A 428 -2.20 -18.70 -11.89
CA GLY A 428 -3.12 -19.80 -12.21
C GLY A 428 -4.60 -19.47 -12.03
N TYR A 429 -5.00 -18.20 -12.14
CA TYR A 429 -6.41 -17.79 -12.10
C TYR A 429 -6.77 -16.78 -13.19
N THR A 430 -8.07 -16.58 -13.37
CA THR A 430 -8.71 -15.59 -14.24
C THR A 430 -10.06 -15.18 -13.64
N TYR A 431 -10.81 -14.33 -14.33
CA TYR A 431 -12.14 -13.84 -13.93
C TYR A 431 -13.21 -14.30 -14.90
N ASP A 432 -14.43 -14.55 -14.40
CA ASP A 432 -15.58 -14.88 -15.25
C ASP A 432 -16.04 -13.68 -16.09
N ARG A 433 -15.83 -12.46 -15.59
CA ARG A 433 -16.11 -11.22 -16.30
C ARG A 433 -15.01 -10.19 -16.07
N PHE A 434 -14.55 -9.58 -17.17
CA PHE A 434 -13.67 -8.41 -17.16
C PHE A 434 -14.48 -7.14 -17.41
N ILE A 435 -13.90 -6.00 -17.02
CA ILE A 435 -14.48 -4.67 -17.25
C ILE A 435 -13.93 -4.16 -18.58
N GLU A 436 -14.82 -3.97 -19.55
CA GLU A 436 -14.49 -3.42 -20.86
C GLU A 436 -14.89 -1.93 -20.91
N LEU A 437 -14.17 -1.09 -21.65
CA LEU A 437 -14.49 0.34 -21.74
C LEU A 437 -15.89 0.58 -22.32
N ASP A 438 -16.33 -0.25 -23.26
CA ASP A 438 -17.66 -0.16 -23.88
C ASP A 438 -18.80 -0.41 -22.88
N ASP A 439 -18.55 -1.16 -21.80
CA ASP A 439 -19.51 -1.42 -20.71
C ASP A 439 -19.68 -0.21 -19.76
N LEU A 440 -18.82 0.81 -19.90
CA LEU A 440 -18.76 1.99 -19.02
C LEU A 440 -19.38 3.24 -19.67
N VAL A 441 -19.74 3.18 -20.96
CA VAL A 441 -20.35 4.29 -21.74
C VAL A 441 -21.88 4.33 -21.61
N LYS A 442 -22.49 3.27 -21.06
CA LYS A 442 -23.93 3.17 -20.77
C LYS A 442 -24.22 3.49 -19.31
#